data_AF-A0A3L6M5C2-F1
#
_entry.id   AF-A0A3L6M5C2-F1
#
_cell.length_a   1.000
_cell.length_b   1.000
_cell.length_c   1.000
_cell.angle_alpha   90.00
_cell.angle_beta   90.00
_cell.angle_gamma   90.00
#
_symmetry.space_group_name_H-M   'P 1'
#
loop_
_entity.id
_entity.type
_entity.pdbx_description
1 polymer ?
#
loop_
_entity_poly.entity_id
_entity_poly.type
_entity_poly.pdbx_seq_one_letter_code
_entity_poly.pdbx_strand_id
1 'polypeptide(L)'
;MDKLARELQRLYFQPGTGQLDPLGQTVRCLLIDIQRSADWPKLARLYEAVQGELDLPAPAVSVSSRNGFRLWFSLKNEVPARQGEAFLRGLCRKYLDDLPEHVIALYPGTIGAGGQFIELPPCFDETVEKWSAFIDPGLGSMFADEAGLDMPPGTDKQASLLAACSSIQAADFARAAAILDRGETLAGELFGEEPNIGQGSAAPGVTIAPVGRHTDPQAFLLDVMNDAGVAIEYRIEAAKVLLLAGKP
;
A
#
# COMPACT_ATOMS: atom_id res chain seq x y z
N MET A 1 -24.06 9.90 -15.47
CA MET A 1 -22.79 9.84 -14.70
C MET A 1 -22.45 11.26 -14.25
N ASP A 2 -22.33 11.50 -12.95
CA ASP A 2 -21.97 12.82 -12.43
C ASP A 2 -20.50 13.16 -12.71
N LYS A 3 -20.09 14.41 -12.47
CA LYS A 3 -18.72 14.88 -12.76
C LYS A 3 -17.68 14.16 -11.90
N LEU A 4 -17.99 13.93 -10.63
CA LEU A 4 -17.11 13.29 -9.68
C LEU A 4 -16.78 11.85 -10.08
N ALA A 5 -17.79 11.05 -10.42
CA ALA A 5 -17.63 9.69 -10.90
C ALA A 5 -16.72 9.63 -12.15
N ARG A 6 -16.78 10.63 -13.03
CA ARG A 6 -15.91 10.67 -14.23
C ARG A 6 -14.45 10.88 -13.85
N GLU A 7 -14.18 11.74 -12.88
CA GLU A 7 -12.82 11.96 -12.40
C GLU A 7 -12.28 10.74 -11.65
N LEU A 8 -13.11 10.08 -10.82
CA LEU A 8 -12.74 8.82 -10.16
C LEU A 8 -12.43 7.72 -11.18
N GLN A 9 -13.26 7.59 -12.23
CA GLN A 9 -13.01 6.63 -13.31
C GLN A 9 -11.73 6.95 -14.10
N ARG A 10 -11.52 8.23 -14.43
CA ARG A 10 -10.33 8.68 -15.16
C ARG A 10 -9.05 8.34 -14.39
N LEU A 11 -9.05 8.59 -13.08
CA LEU A 11 -7.87 8.49 -12.25
C LEU A 11 -7.62 7.08 -11.70
N TYR A 12 -8.63 6.42 -11.14
CA TYR A 12 -8.40 5.30 -10.24
C TYR A 12 -8.97 3.97 -10.74
N PHE A 13 -10.06 3.99 -11.51
CA PHE A 13 -10.70 2.74 -11.91
C PHE A 13 -9.98 2.03 -13.05
N GLN A 14 -10.07 0.70 -13.03
CA GLN A 14 -9.63 -0.11 -14.15
C GLN A 14 -10.55 0.13 -15.37
N PRO A 15 -10.00 0.15 -16.59
CA PRO A 15 -10.82 0.28 -17.80
C PRO A 15 -11.83 -0.87 -17.88
N GLY A 16 -13.11 -0.54 -18.03
CA GLY A 16 -14.18 -1.53 -18.24
C GLY A 16 -14.84 -2.09 -16.98
N THR A 17 -14.24 -1.96 -15.79
CA THR A 17 -14.86 -2.41 -14.52
C THR A 17 -15.67 -1.30 -13.84
N GLY A 18 -15.23 -0.04 -13.97
CA GLY A 18 -15.88 1.10 -13.31
C GLY A 18 -15.74 1.11 -11.78
N GLN A 19 -14.84 0.30 -11.23
CA GLN A 19 -14.53 0.23 -9.80
C GLN A 19 -13.04 -0.10 -9.59
N LEU A 20 -12.55 0.11 -8.37
CA LEU A 20 -11.32 -0.53 -7.90
C LEU A 20 -11.54 -2.03 -7.73
N ASP A 21 -10.56 -2.83 -8.13
CA ASP A 21 -10.54 -4.28 -7.92
C ASP A 21 -9.53 -4.61 -6.81
N PRO A 22 -9.98 -4.89 -5.57
CA PRO A 22 -9.08 -5.23 -4.46
C PRO A 22 -8.26 -6.50 -4.70
N LEU A 23 -8.73 -7.40 -5.56
CA LEU A 23 -8.11 -8.70 -5.84
C LEU A 23 -7.42 -8.73 -7.22
N GLY A 24 -7.37 -7.60 -7.91
CA GLY A 24 -6.82 -7.48 -9.25
C GLY A 24 -5.32 -7.81 -9.29
N GLN A 25 -4.90 -8.55 -10.31
CA GLN A 25 -3.48 -8.83 -10.55
C GLN A 25 -2.72 -7.60 -11.05
N THR A 26 -3.43 -6.64 -11.63
CA THR A 26 -2.92 -5.34 -12.03
C THR A 26 -3.67 -4.22 -11.30
N VAL A 27 -3.04 -3.06 -11.17
CA VAL A 27 -3.62 -1.88 -10.53
C VAL A 27 -3.32 -0.62 -11.31
N ARG A 28 -4.24 0.35 -11.25
CA ARG A 28 -4.02 1.74 -11.69
C ARG A 28 -4.03 2.75 -10.54
N CYS A 29 -4.57 2.37 -9.39
CA CYS A 29 -4.62 3.20 -8.20
C CYS A 29 -3.60 2.68 -7.20
N LEU A 30 -2.79 3.58 -6.64
CA LEU A 30 -1.97 3.30 -5.47
C LEU A 30 -2.44 4.20 -4.32
N LEU A 31 -2.51 3.67 -3.11
CA LEU A 31 -3.01 4.37 -1.93
C LEU A 31 -2.05 4.18 -0.77
N ILE A 32 -1.74 5.27 -0.08
CA ILE A 32 -1.15 5.25 1.27
C ILE A 32 -2.20 5.84 2.20
N ASP A 33 -2.62 5.08 3.20
CA ASP A 33 -3.51 5.51 4.28
C ASP A 33 -2.69 5.60 5.58
N ILE A 34 -2.58 6.82 6.13
CA ILE A 34 -2.00 7.05 7.45
C ILE A 34 -3.16 7.23 8.42
N GLN A 35 -3.37 6.24 9.29
CA GLN A 35 -4.55 6.12 10.17
C GLN A 35 -4.46 6.98 11.44
N ARG A 36 -3.65 8.04 11.42
CA ARG A 36 -3.43 8.96 12.55
C ARG A 36 -3.34 10.41 12.07
N SER A 37 -4.33 11.23 12.44
CA SER A 37 -4.39 12.65 12.04
C SER A 37 -3.20 13.50 12.50
N ALA A 38 -2.61 13.19 13.65
CA ALA A 38 -1.43 13.91 14.14
C ALA A 38 -0.20 13.82 13.20
N ASP A 39 -0.17 12.83 12.29
CA ASP A 39 0.93 12.63 11.33
C ASP A 39 0.77 13.42 10.03
N TRP A 40 -0.14 14.39 9.98
CA TRP A 40 -0.25 15.31 8.83
C TRP A 40 1.11 15.85 8.34
N PRO A 41 2.04 16.32 9.21
CA PRO A 41 3.34 16.82 8.75
C PRO A 41 4.16 15.78 7.97
N LYS A 42 3.99 14.49 8.28
CA LYS A 42 4.67 13.39 7.58
C LYS A 42 4.07 13.15 6.20
N LEU A 43 2.74 13.12 6.12
CA LEU A 43 2.04 13.04 4.85
C LEU A 43 2.35 14.25 3.95
N ALA A 44 2.38 15.46 4.52
CA ALA A 44 2.70 16.70 3.80
C ALA A 44 4.13 16.67 3.23
N ARG A 45 5.10 16.22 4.02
CA ARG A 45 6.48 16.02 3.54
C ARG A 45 6.54 15.02 2.40
N LEU A 46 5.83 13.89 2.52
CA LEU A 46 5.76 12.89 1.44
C LEU A 46 5.10 13.49 0.18
N TYR A 47 4.01 14.24 0.33
CA TYR A 47 3.32 14.92 -0.76
C TYR A 47 4.24 15.88 -1.53
N GLU A 48 5.05 16.66 -0.80
CA GLU A 48 6.04 17.57 -1.40
C GLU A 48 7.19 16.79 -2.07
N ALA A 49 7.73 15.78 -1.41
CA ALA A 49 8.86 14.99 -1.93
C ALA A 49 8.49 14.19 -3.19
N VAL A 50 7.26 13.71 -3.30
CA VAL A 50 6.74 13.05 -4.52
C VAL A 50 6.87 13.98 -5.73
N GLN A 51 6.60 15.27 -5.56
CA GLN A 51 6.68 16.24 -6.65
C GLN A 51 8.10 16.79 -6.83
N GLY A 52 8.74 17.22 -5.75
CA GLY A 52 10.04 17.90 -5.79
C GLY A 52 11.24 16.97 -5.98
N GLU A 53 11.23 15.78 -5.38
CA GLU A 53 12.36 14.84 -5.45
C GLU A 53 12.16 13.74 -6.49
N LEU A 54 10.93 13.21 -6.62
CA LEU A 54 10.63 12.12 -7.55
C LEU A 54 10.15 12.59 -8.93
N ASP A 55 9.87 13.89 -9.07
CA ASP A 55 9.34 14.50 -10.30
C ASP A 55 8.09 13.76 -10.79
N LEU A 56 7.17 13.49 -9.85
CA LEU A 56 5.88 12.85 -10.11
C LEU A 56 4.74 13.87 -9.99
N PRO A 57 3.63 13.68 -10.73
CA PRO A 57 2.42 14.46 -10.54
C PRO A 57 1.93 14.48 -9.09
N ALA A 58 1.32 15.60 -8.69
CA ALA A 58 0.67 15.75 -7.40
C ALA A 58 -0.39 14.63 -7.19
N PRO A 59 -0.28 13.80 -6.15
CA PRO A 59 -1.32 12.85 -5.78
C PRO A 59 -2.53 13.60 -5.21
N ALA A 60 -3.71 12.99 -5.23
CA ALA A 60 -4.84 13.56 -4.48
C ALA A 60 -4.67 13.28 -2.99
N VAL A 61 -5.18 14.18 -2.14
CA VAL A 61 -5.22 14.01 -0.69
C VAL A 61 -6.66 13.91 -0.24
N SER A 62 -6.97 12.98 0.66
CA SER A 62 -8.27 12.92 1.31
C SER A 62 -8.15 12.74 2.82
N VAL A 63 -9.16 13.21 3.53
CA VAL A 63 -9.37 12.91 4.95
C VAL A 63 -10.25 11.67 5.10
N SER A 64 -9.93 10.85 6.10
CA SER A 64 -10.77 9.73 6.54
C SER A 64 -11.90 10.25 7.45
N SER A 65 -13.03 9.55 7.46
CA SER A 65 -14.14 9.82 8.39
C SER A 65 -13.78 9.49 9.84
N ARG A 66 -12.92 8.48 10.06
CA ARG A 66 -12.55 8.00 11.41
C ARG A 66 -11.29 8.66 11.95
N ASN A 67 -10.19 8.55 11.20
CA ASN A 67 -8.91 9.13 11.60
C ASN A 67 -7.94 9.13 10.41
N GLY A 68 -7.16 10.20 10.29
CA GLY A 68 -6.02 10.23 9.39
C GLY A 68 -6.32 10.66 7.96
N PHE A 69 -5.33 10.40 7.09
CA PHE A 69 -5.26 10.94 5.75
C PHE A 69 -4.85 9.87 4.75
N ARG A 70 -5.26 10.07 3.51
CA ARG A 70 -4.92 9.21 2.38
C ARG A 70 -4.25 9.99 1.26
N LEU A 71 -3.19 9.44 0.69
CA LEU A 71 -2.56 9.88 -0.56
C LEU A 71 -2.92 8.91 -1.69
N TRP A 72 -3.46 9.46 -2.77
CA TRP A 72 -3.94 8.69 -3.91
C TRP A 72 -3.10 8.99 -5.15
N PHE A 73 -2.47 7.96 -5.69
CA PHE A 73 -1.69 8.03 -6.91
C PHE A 73 -2.46 7.37 -8.05
N SER A 74 -2.55 8.07 -9.17
CA SER A 74 -3.14 7.55 -10.41
C SER A 74 -2.03 7.13 -11.36
N LEU A 75 -2.06 5.90 -11.85
CA LEU A 75 -1.16 5.40 -12.89
C LEU A 75 -1.84 5.49 -14.26
N LYS A 76 -1.10 5.98 -15.26
CA LYS A 76 -1.61 6.08 -16.62
C LYS A 76 -1.88 4.69 -17.21
N ASN A 77 -0.95 3.77 -16.96
CA ASN A 77 -1.02 2.39 -17.38
C ASN A 77 -1.11 1.49 -16.15
N GLU A 78 -1.76 0.35 -16.32
CA GLU A 78 -1.76 -0.70 -15.30
C GLU A 78 -0.36 -1.25 -15.08
N VAL A 79 -0.06 -1.54 -13.82
CA VAL A 79 1.14 -2.26 -13.40
C VAL A 79 0.73 -3.50 -12.59
N PRO A 80 1.56 -4.56 -12.53
CA PRO A 80 1.34 -5.67 -11.62
C PRO A 80 1.17 -5.19 -10.18
N ALA A 81 0.20 -5.75 -9.45
CA ALA A 81 -0.10 -5.35 -8.07
C ALA A 81 1.13 -5.40 -7.16
N ARG A 82 1.98 -6.44 -7.31
CA ARG A 82 3.26 -6.55 -6.59
C ARG A 82 4.22 -5.40 -6.87
N GLN A 83 4.26 -4.91 -8.12
CA GLN A 83 5.10 -3.76 -8.47
C GLN A 83 4.57 -2.47 -7.85
N GLY A 84 3.25 -2.28 -7.84
CA GLY A 84 2.61 -1.16 -7.15
C GLY A 84 2.88 -1.18 -5.64
N GLU A 85 2.76 -2.33 -4.99
CA GLU A 85 3.03 -2.49 -3.56
C GLU A 85 4.50 -2.22 -3.22
N ALA A 86 5.44 -2.74 -4.02
CA ALA A 86 6.88 -2.50 -3.83
C ALA A 86 7.22 -1.00 -3.92
N PHE A 87 6.63 -0.29 -4.88
CA PHE A 87 6.77 1.15 -5.03
C PHE A 87 6.27 1.90 -3.78
N LEU A 88 5.09 1.56 -3.27
CA LEU A 88 4.53 2.15 -2.04
C LEU A 88 5.41 1.88 -0.81
N ARG A 89 5.90 0.65 -0.65
CA ARG A 89 6.84 0.31 0.43
C ARG A 89 8.15 1.09 0.29
N GLY A 90 8.62 1.35 -0.93
CA GLY A 90 9.75 2.25 -1.18
C GLY A 90 9.49 3.68 -0.67
N LEU A 91 8.32 4.24 -0.95
CA LEU A 91 7.93 5.56 -0.43
C LEU A 91 7.88 5.58 1.10
N CYS A 92 7.25 4.58 1.72
CA CYS A 92 7.16 4.50 3.18
C CYS A 92 8.54 4.41 3.82
N ARG A 93 9.42 3.56 3.29
CA ARG A 93 10.79 3.43 3.83
C ARG A 93 11.62 4.70 3.70
N LYS A 94 11.43 5.47 2.63
CA LYS A 94 12.24 6.68 2.41
C LYS A 94 11.71 7.90 3.18
N TYR A 95 10.40 8.03 3.32
CA TYR A 95 9.77 9.27 3.80
C TYR A 95 8.92 9.12 5.07
N LEU A 96 8.59 7.89 5.47
CA LEU A 96 7.73 7.57 6.60
C LEU A 96 8.37 6.50 7.51
N ASP A 97 9.71 6.43 7.55
CA ASP A 97 10.48 5.43 8.30
C ASP A 97 10.27 5.47 9.82
N ASP A 98 9.84 6.61 10.33
CA ASP A 98 9.59 6.83 11.75
C ASP A 98 8.12 6.58 12.17
N LEU A 99 7.25 6.21 11.23
CA LEU A 99 5.88 5.81 11.53
C LEU A 99 5.80 4.31 11.79
N PRO A 100 5.10 3.87 12.86
CA PRO A 100 4.87 2.45 13.10
C PRO A 100 4.11 1.79 11.94
N GLU A 101 4.49 0.58 11.55
CA GLU A 101 3.86 -0.12 10.41
C GLU A 101 2.33 -0.26 10.58
N HIS A 102 1.84 -0.45 11.81
CA HIS A 102 0.41 -0.58 12.09
C HIS A 102 -0.42 0.69 11.86
N VAL A 103 0.20 1.88 11.72
CA VAL A 103 -0.52 3.12 11.39
C VAL A 103 -0.58 3.39 9.90
N ILE A 104 0.11 2.60 9.08
CA ILE A 104 0.15 2.74 7.62
C ILE A 104 -0.56 1.56 6.98
N ALA A 105 -1.50 1.84 6.09
CA ALA A 105 -2.12 0.84 5.23
C ALA A 105 -1.90 1.20 3.75
N LEU A 106 -1.70 0.19 2.90
CA LEU A 106 -1.30 0.35 1.50
C LEU A 106 -2.27 -0.38 0.57
N TYR A 107 -2.66 0.23 -0.55
CA TYR A 107 -3.29 -0.48 -1.67
C TYR A 107 -2.47 -0.29 -2.94
N PRO A 108 -2.09 -1.36 -3.67
CA PRO A 108 -2.21 -2.76 -3.26
C PRO A 108 -1.31 -3.08 -2.06
N GLY A 109 -1.68 -4.11 -1.29
CA GLY A 109 -0.95 -4.53 -0.10
C GLY A 109 -1.89 -4.90 1.05
N THR A 110 -1.83 -4.12 2.13
CA THR A 110 -2.60 -4.37 3.36
C THR A 110 -4.08 -3.99 3.23
N ILE A 111 -4.40 -2.95 2.46
CA ILE A 111 -5.77 -2.56 2.13
C ILE A 111 -6.29 -3.47 1.03
N GLY A 112 -7.51 -3.98 1.20
CA GLY A 112 -8.13 -4.89 0.25
C GLY A 112 -7.69 -6.34 0.39
N ALA A 113 -6.76 -6.64 1.31
CA ALA A 113 -6.43 -8.00 1.70
C ALA A 113 -7.70 -8.75 2.13
N GLY A 114 -7.90 -9.96 1.58
CA GLY A 114 -9.12 -10.74 1.83
C GLY A 114 -10.38 -10.22 1.13
N GLY A 115 -10.26 -9.31 0.15
CA GLY A 115 -11.38 -8.81 -0.65
C GLY A 115 -12.14 -7.63 -0.01
N GLN A 116 -11.53 -6.93 0.94
CA GLN A 116 -12.12 -5.74 1.55
C GLN A 116 -12.30 -4.62 0.52
N PHE A 117 -13.42 -3.89 0.61
CA PHE A 117 -13.68 -2.74 -0.24
C PHE A 117 -12.81 -1.55 0.14
N ILE A 118 -12.39 -0.78 -0.87
CA ILE A 118 -11.66 0.46 -0.69
C ILE A 118 -12.69 1.59 -0.66
N GLU A 119 -12.78 2.28 0.48
CA GLU A 119 -13.70 3.40 0.64
C GLU A 119 -13.23 4.60 -0.21
N LEU A 120 -14.08 5.01 -1.16
CA LEU A 120 -13.83 6.16 -2.02
C LEU A 120 -14.51 7.41 -1.46
N PRO A 121 -13.77 8.50 -1.24
CA PRO A 121 -14.37 9.77 -0.87
C PRO A 121 -15.24 10.35 -2.00
N PRO A 122 -16.33 11.05 -1.67
CA PRO A 122 -16.88 11.22 -0.34
C PRO A 122 -17.73 10.03 0.10
N CYS A 123 -17.53 9.59 1.34
CA CYS A 123 -18.30 8.52 1.95
C CYS A 123 -18.69 8.92 3.38
N PHE A 124 -19.92 8.61 3.79
CA PHE A 124 -20.39 8.85 5.15
C PHE A 124 -20.20 7.60 6.00
N ASP A 125 -19.59 7.76 7.18
CA ASP A 125 -19.49 6.70 8.17
C ASP A 125 -20.53 6.93 9.28
N GLU A 126 -21.54 6.07 9.32
CA GLU A 126 -22.64 6.13 10.29
C GLU A 126 -22.19 5.90 11.74
N THR A 127 -21.03 5.26 11.97
CA THR A 127 -20.55 4.98 13.33
C THR A 127 -19.99 6.23 14.00
N VAL A 128 -19.32 7.08 13.22
CA VAL A 128 -18.67 8.31 13.70
C VAL A 128 -19.40 9.57 13.24
N GLU A 129 -20.47 9.41 12.45
CA GLU A 129 -21.28 10.48 11.87
C GLU A 129 -20.48 11.53 11.09
N LYS A 130 -19.44 11.08 10.37
CA LYS A 130 -18.55 11.95 9.61
C LYS A 130 -18.36 11.51 8.17
N TRP A 131 -18.08 12.49 7.32
CA TRP A 131 -17.77 12.31 5.91
C TRP A 131 -16.26 12.25 5.68
N SER A 132 -15.82 11.29 4.87
CA SER A 132 -14.53 11.37 4.19
C SER A 132 -14.64 12.31 2.98
N ALA A 133 -13.54 12.97 2.60
CA ALA A 133 -13.53 13.91 1.49
C ALA A 133 -12.12 14.10 0.91
N PHE A 134 -12.01 14.32 -0.39
CA PHE A 134 -10.82 14.93 -0.98
C PHE A 134 -10.69 16.37 -0.50
N ILE A 135 -9.46 16.76 -0.19
CA ILE A 135 -9.13 18.09 0.31
C ILE A 135 -8.01 18.72 -0.51
N ASP A 136 -7.91 20.03 -0.43
CA ASP A 136 -6.69 20.72 -0.83
C ASP A 136 -5.59 20.38 0.20
N PRO A 137 -4.39 19.98 -0.24
CA PRO A 137 -3.28 19.67 0.67
C PRO A 137 -2.96 20.82 1.63
N GLY A 138 -3.12 22.08 1.22
CA GLY A 138 -2.90 23.25 2.06
C GLY A 138 -3.89 23.36 3.24
N LEU A 139 -4.97 22.58 3.24
CA LEU A 139 -5.95 22.52 4.34
C LEU A 139 -5.71 21.35 5.31
N GLY A 140 -4.74 20.46 5.04
CA GLY A 140 -4.59 19.23 5.83
C GLY A 140 -4.33 19.46 7.32
N SER A 141 -3.64 20.53 7.70
CA SER A 141 -3.38 20.85 9.11
C SER A 141 -4.66 21.15 9.91
N MET A 142 -5.76 21.54 9.25
CA MET A 142 -7.05 21.75 9.91
C MET A 142 -7.68 20.44 10.42
N PHE A 143 -7.23 19.30 9.91
CA PHE A 143 -7.74 17.97 10.25
C PHE A 143 -6.77 17.17 11.14
N ALA A 144 -5.71 17.80 11.63
CA ALA A 144 -4.69 17.15 12.45
C ALA A 144 -5.21 16.74 13.84
N ASP A 145 -6.14 17.54 14.39
CA ASP A 145 -6.77 17.29 15.69
C ASP A 145 -8.13 16.58 15.56
N GLU A 146 -8.84 16.83 14.46
CA GLU A 146 -10.19 16.32 14.22
C GLU A 146 -10.35 15.82 12.78
N ALA A 147 -10.56 14.51 12.63
CA ALA A 147 -10.75 13.88 11.32
C ALA A 147 -12.17 14.08 10.79
N GLY A 148 -12.33 13.94 9.46
CA GLY A 148 -13.61 13.94 8.77
C GLY A 148 -14.32 15.31 8.70
N LEU A 149 -15.47 15.34 8.04
CA LEU A 149 -16.36 16.50 7.95
C LEU A 149 -17.72 16.18 8.56
N ASP A 150 -18.32 17.14 9.27
CA ASP A 150 -19.68 16.99 9.80
C ASP A 150 -20.76 17.16 8.73
N MET A 151 -20.42 17.87 7.65
CA MET A 151 -21.34 18.18 6.56
C MET A 151 -20.94 17.46 5.27
N PRO A 152 -21.91 17.06 4.42
CA PRO A 152 -21.62 16.41 3.16
C PRO A 152 -20.77 17.31 2.27
N PRO A 153 -19.62 16.84 1.76
CA PRO A 153 -18.78 17.63 0.88
C PRO A 153 -19.45 17.85 -0.48
N GLY A 154 -19.35 19.07 -1.00
CA GLY A 154 -19.95 19.42 -2.29
C GLY A 154 -19.32 18.66 -3.46
N THR A 155 -20.14 17.89 -4.19
CA THR A 155 -19.70 17.00 -5.29
C THR A 155 -18.93 17.72 -6.40
N ASP A 156 -19.33 18.94 -6.77
CA ASP A 156 -18.61 19.75 -7.77
C ASP A 156 -17.23 20.20 -7.30
N LYS A 157 -17.08 20.50 -6.01
CA LYS A 157 -15.77 20.85 -5.41
C LYS A 157 -14.87 19.62 -5.37
N GLN A 158 -15.40 18.47 -4.96
CA GLN A 158 -14.68 17.19 -4.98
C GLN A 158 -14.20 16.85 -6.39
N ALA A 159 -15.07 16.96 -7.39
CA ALA A 159 -14.70 16.73 -8.78
C ALA A 159 -13.62 17.71 -9.28
N SER A 160 -13.68 18.97 -8.87
CA SER A 160 -12.71 19.98 -9.29
C SER A 160 -11.32 19.75 -8.69
N LEU A 161 -11.23 19.27 -7.44
CA LEU A 161 -9.97 18.83 -6.83
C LEU A 161 -9.34 17.68 -7.62
N LEU A 162 -10.15 16.66 -7.98
CA LEU A 162 -9.65 15.53 -8.77
C LEU A 162 -9.30 15.91 -10.21
N ALA A 163 -10.03 16.85 -10.83
CA ALA A 163 -9.75 17.33 -12.18
C ALA A 163 -8.36 17.97 -12.30
N ALA A 164 -7.83 18.56 -11.22
CA ALA A 164 -6.47 19.09 -11.17
C ALA A 164 -5.38 18.00 -11.09
N CYS A 165 -5.76 16.77 -10.71
CA CYS A 165 -4.83 15.66 -10.58
C CYS A 165 -4.54 14.98 -11.94
N SER A 166 -3.29 14.57 -12.11
CA SER A 166 -2.81 13.89 -13.32
C SER A 166 -2.28 12.49 -13.02
N SER A 167 -2.40 11.59 -13.99
CA SER A 167 -1.83 10.24 -13.86
C SER A 167 -0.32 10.24 -14.12
N ILE A 168 0.41 9.48 -13.31
CA ILE A 168 1.83 9.18 -13.45
C ILE A 168 2.05 8.41 -14.76
N GLN A 169 2.97 8.88 -15.59
CA GLN A 169 3.33 8.19 -16.83
C GLN A 169 4.23 6.98 -16.54
N ALA A 170 4.21 5.98 -17.42
CA ALA A 170 4.97 4.75 -17.22
C ALA A 170 6.49 5.00 -17.04
N ALA A 171 7.06 5.95 -17.79
CA ALA A 171 8.45 6.33 -17.68
C ALA A 171 8.79 6.99 -16.32
N ASP A 172 7.90 7.85 -15.83
CA ASP A 172 8.06 8.54 -14.54
C ASP A 172 7.95 7.55 -13.37
N PHE A 173 6.99 6.63 -13.45
CA PHE A 173 6.83 5.56 -12.48
C PHE A 173 8.09 4.68 -12.41
N ALA A 174 8.60 4.21 -13.56
CA ALA A 174 9.81 3.39 -13.61
C ALA A 174 11.05 4.12 -13.07
N ARG A 175 11.20 5.42 -13.41
CA ARG A 175 12.27 6.26 -12.87
C ARG A 175 12.20 6.36 -11.36
N ALA A 176 11.04 6.72 -10.82
CA ALA A 176 10.85 6.88 -9.38
C ALA A 176 11.05 5.55 -8.63
N ALA A 177 10.55 4.42 -9.17
CA ALA A 177 10.81 3.10 -8.61
C ALA A 177 12.32 2.80 -8.51
N ALA A 178 13.09 3.06 -9.58
CA ALA A 178 14.54 2.85 -9.56
C ALA A 178 15.29 3.79 -8.59
N ILE A 179 14.75 4.97 -8.28
CA ILE A 179 15.30 5.85 -7.23
C ILE A 179 15.05 5.24 -5.85
N LEU A 180 13.84 4.74 -5.61
CA LEU A 180 13.45 4.13 -4.33
C LEU A 180 14.20 2.81 -4.07
N ASP A 181 14.42 1.99 -5.09
CA ASP A 181 15.17 0.73 -4.99
C ASP A 181 16.66 0.95 -4.70
N ARG A 182 17.28 1.99 -5.29
CA ARG A 182 18.70 2.30 -5.00
C ARG A 182 18.94 2.80 -3.59
N GLY A 183 17.94 3.43 -2.96
CA GLY A 183 18.02 3.81 -1.55
C GLY A 183 18.16 2.60 -0.63
N GLU A 184 17.57 1.46 -1.01
CA GLU A 184 17.67 0.20 -0.27
C GLU A 184 19.06 -0.42 -0.35
N THR A 185 19.66 -0.48 -1.55
CA THR A 185 21.00 -1.09 -1.69
C THR A 185 22.06 -0.29 -0.94
N LEU A 186 22.03 1.04 -1.01
CA LEU A 186 22.97 1.89 -0.26
C LEU A 186 22.75 1.84 1.26
N ALA A 187 21.51 1.80 1.74
CA ALA A 187 21.25 1.62 3.17
C ALA A 187 21.72 0.23 3.64
N GLY A 188 21.46 -0.82 2.87
CA GLY A 188 21.93 -2.19 3.15
C GLY A 188 23.45 -2.32 3.18
N GLU A 189 24.18 -1.57 2.35
CA GLU A 189 25.65 -1.54 2.34
C GLU A 189 26.24 -0.74 3.52
N LEU A 190 25.56 0.33 3.98
CA LEU A 190 26.01 1.11 5.14
C LEU A 190 25.75 0.39 6.47
N PHE A 191 24.75 -0.50 6.50
CA PHE A 191 24.39 -1.31 7.67
C PHE A 191 24.79 -2.80 7.52
N GLY A 192 25.51 -3.17 6.46
CA GLY A 192 25.85 -4.55 6.11
C GLY A 192 27.34 -4.78 5.92
N GLU A 193 27.91 -5.54 6.86
CA GLU A 193 29.14 -6.35 6.77
C GLU A 193 30.50 -5.63 6.66
N GLU A 194 31.14 -5.38 7.81
CA GLU A 194 32.60 -5.28 7.87
C GLU A 194 33.23 -6.61 7.38
N PRO A 195 34.21 -6.60 6.46
CA PRO A 195 34.89 -7.82 6.04
C PRO A 195 35.84 -8.28 7.16
N ASN A 196 35.37 -9.21 8.00
CA ASN A 196 36.22 -9.88 8.97
C ASN A 196 37.12 -10.91 8.27
N ILE A 197 38.32 -10.49 7.88
CA ILE A 197 39.40 -11.39 7.47
C ILE A 197 40.08 -11.93 8.73
N GLY A 198 39.71 -13.14 9.17
CA GLY A 198 40.30 -13.76 10.36
C GLY A 198 39.90 -15.23 10.60
N GLN A 199 40.59 -16.13 9.90
CA GLN A 199 40.85 -17.56 10.18
C GLN A 199 39.99 -18.35 11.20
N GLY A 200 39.24 -19.32 10.68
CA GLY A 200 39.48 -20.76 10.93
C GLY A 200 39.00 -21.38 12.24
N SER A 201 37.83 -22.01 12.20
CA SER A 201 37.64 -23.38 12.73
C SER A 201 36.36 -24.01 12.17
N ALA A 202 36.41 -25.32 11.97
CA ALA A 202 35.52 -26.08 11.09
C ALA A 202 34.23 -26.62 11.76
N ALA A 203 33.22 -26.81 10.90
CA ALA A 203 32.09 -27.76 10.92
C ALA A 203 30.78 -27.39 11.66
N PRO A 204 29.62 -27.97 11.27
CA PRO A 204 29.19 -28.48 9.96
C PRO A 204 27.99 -27.70 9.37
N GLY A 205 27.83 -27.81 8.05
CA GLY A 205 26.94 -26.97 7.25
C GLY A 205 25.45 -27.09 7.53
N VAL A 206 24.80 -25.92 7.57
CA VAL A 206 23.39 -25.80 7.22
C VAL A 206 23.34 -25.42 5.75
N THR A 207 23.12 -26.43 4.92
CA THR A 207 22.74 -26.24 3.52
C THR A 207 21.38 -25.53 3.50
N ILE A 208 21.39 -24.21 3.32
CA ILE A 208 20.17 -23.48 2.94
C ILE A 208 19.85 -23.95 1.51
N ALA A 209 18.92 -24.88 1.41
CA ALA A 209 18.41 -25.33 0.13
C ALA A 209 17.50 -24.27 -0.48
N PRO A 210 17.51 -24.11 -1.81
CA PRO A 210 16.78 -23.05 -2.48
C PRO A 210 15.27 -23.28 -2.44
N VAL A 211 14.54 -22.16 -2.51
CA VAL A 211 13.09 -22.04 -2.75
C VAL A 211 12.71 -22.91 -3.96
N GLY A 212 11.90 -23.94 -3.74
CA GLY A 212 11.38 -24.82 -4.79
C GLY A 212 11.09 -26.28 -4.41
N ARG A 213 10.93 -26.64 -3.12
CA ARG A 213 10.81 -28.06 -2.73
C ARG A 213 9.45 -28.70 -2.97
N HIS A 214 8.37 -27.93 -3.00
CA HIS A 214 7.03 -28.51 -3.02
C HIS A 214 6.30 -28.17 -4.31
N THR A 215 6.40 -29.06 -5.29
CA THR A 215 5.57 -29.03 -6.51
C THR A 215 4.14 -29.53 -6.22
N ASP A 216 3.95 -30.21 -5.09
CA ASP A 216 2.68 -30.73 -4.61
C ASP A 216 2.13 -29.89 -3.44
N PRO A 217 0.94 -29.28 -3.57
CA PRO A 217 0.29 -28.52 -2.50
C PRO A 217 0.06 -29.34 -1.22
N GLN A 218 -0.18 -30.66 -1.34
CA GLN A 218 -0.41 -31.51 -0.18
C GLN A 218 0.88 -31.72 0.62
N ALA A 219 2.00 -31.95 -0.07
CA ALA A 219 3.33 -32.04 0.54
C ALA A 219 3.73 -30.76 1.27
N PHE A 220 3.44 -29.59 0.69
CA PHE A 220 3.66 -28.30 1.35
C PHE A 220 2.87 -28.17 2.67
N LEU A 221 1.58 -28.50 2.66
CA LEU A 221 0.73 -28.39 3.85
C LEU A 221 1.15 -29.37 4.95
N LEU A 222 1.63 -30.56 4.58
CA LEU A 222 2.21 -31.52 5.52
C LEU A 222 3.49 -31.00 6.17
N ASP A 223 4.34 -30.32 5.40
CA ASP A 223 5.57 -29.71 5.91
C ASP A 223 5.25 -28.56 6.88
N VAL A 224 4.34 -27.66 6.49
CA VAL A 224 3.84 -26.55 7.32
C VAL A 224 3.20 -27.04 8.62
N MET A 225 2.40 -28.12 8.58
CA MET A 225 1.75 -28.68 9.77
C MET A 225 2.78 -29.24 10.78
N ASN A 226 3.89 -29.81 10.29
CA ASN A 226 4.90 -30.48 11.11
C ASN A 226 6.06 -29.56 11.54
N ASP A 227 6.17 -28.36 10.99
CA ASP A 227 7.22 -27.41 11.36
C ASP A 227 6.95 -26.77 12.73
N ALA A 228 7.89 -26.93 13.66
CA ALA A 228 7.81 -26.37 15.02
C ALA A 228 8.08 -24.86 15.09
N GLY A 229 8.69 -24.27 14.05
CA GLY A 229 8.93 -22.84 13.91
C GLY A 229 7.73 -22.06 13.36
N VAL A 230 6.71 -22.75 12.85
CA VAL A 230 5.47 -22.14 12.34
C VAL A 230 4.47 -21.96 13.49
N ALA A 231 3.82 -20.79 13.55
CA ALA A 231 2.80 -20.50 14.55
C ALA A 231 1.66 -21.52 14.51
N ILE A 232 1.14 -21.88 15.69
CA ILE A 232 0.22 -23.02 15.86
C ILE A 232 -1.08 -22.85 15.06
N GLU A 233 -1.51 -21.61 14.83
CA GLU A 233 -2.69 -21.24 14.06
C GLU A 233 -2.55 -21.68 12.60
N TYR A 234 -1.40 -21.44 11.97
CA TYR A 234 -1.13 -21.85 10.59
C TYR A 234 -1.00 -23.38 10.46
N ARG A 235 -0.47 -24.04 11.50
CA ARG A 235 -0.40 -25.50 11.56
C ARG A 235 -1.79 -26.13 11.65
N ILE A 236 -2.69 -25.51 12.41
CA ILE A 236 -4.11 -25.92 12.52
C ILE A 236 -4.84 -25.71 11.19
N GLU A 237 -4.63 -24.58 10.50
CA GLU A 237 -5.23 -24.34 9.18
C GLU A 237 -4.74 -25.35 8.12
N ALA A 238 -3.44 -25.64 8.09
CA ALA A 238 -2.89 -26.68 7.22
C ALA A 238 -3.51 -28.07 7.50
N ALA A 239 -3.68 -28.44 8.77
CA ALA A 239 -4.34 -29.69 9.17
C ALA A 239 -5.81 -29.76 8.74
N LYS A 240 -6.57 -28.66 8.86
CA LYS A 240 -7.97 -28.60 8.40
C LYS A 240 -8.07 -28.86 6.90
N VAL A 241 -7.19 -28.24 6.10
CA VAL A 241 -7.18 -28.40 4.64
C VAL A 241 -6.80 -29.84 4.26
N LEU A 242 -5.84 -30.46 4.95
CA LEU A 242 -5.47 -31.87 4.72
C LEU A 242 -6.61 -32.85 5.07
N LEU A 243 -7.37 -32.59 6.14
CA LEU A 243 -8.53 -33.41 6.52
C LEU A 243 -9.68 -33.30 5.52
N LEU A 244 -9.85 -32.14 4.88
CA LEU A 244 -10.83 -31.93 3.82
C LEU A 244 -10.42 -32.60 2.51
N ALA A 245 -9.11 -32.62 2.20
CA ALA A 245 -8.57 -33.28 1.02
C ALA A 245 -8.54 -34.83 1.13
N GLY A 246 -8.57 -35.38 2.34
CA GLY A 246 -8.55 -36.83 2.60
C GLY A 246 -9.91 -37.51 2.76
N LYS A 247 -11.02 -36.80 2.52
CA LYS A 247 -12.35 -37.44 2.45
C LYS A 247 -12.58 -38.01 1.05
N PRO A 248 -12.87 -39.32 0.90
CA PRO A 248 -13.31 -39.88 -0.38
C PRO A 248 -14.65 -39.31 -0.84
#